data_AF-A0A1M6TB92-F1
#
_entry.id   AF-A0A1M6TB92-F1
#
_cell.length_a   1.000
_cell.length_b   1.000
_cell.length_c   1.000
_cell.angle_alpha   90.00
_cell.angle_beta   90.00
_cell.angle_gamma   90.00
#
_symmetry.space_group_name_H-M   'P 1'
#
loop_
_entity.id
_entity.type
_entity.pdbx_description
1 polymer ?
#
loop_
_entity_poly.entity_id
_entity_poly.type
_entity_poly.pdbx_seq_one_letter_code
_entity_poly.pdbx_strand_id
1 'polypeptide(L)'
;MTARIDSAGELVGLKFNTQGYRDMAPAELSTAIMDVVRRARAVMAERVTAAYQPFAPNGVDVAAAIKGDLDPAALFAELDLPMPSDRGRETP
;
A
#
# COMPACT_ATOMS: atom_id res chain seq x y z
N MET A 1 12.94 -17.09 3.56
CA MET A 1 13.37 -15.69 3.46
C MET A 1 12.22 -14.81 3.89
N THR A 2 12.50 -13.66 4.51
CA THR A 2 11.50 -12.73 5.02
C THR A 2 11.91 -11.30 4.65
N ALA A 3 10.97 -10.48 4.20
CA ALA A 3 11.16 -9.04 3.99
C ALA A 3 10.33 -8.24 5.02
N ARG A 4 10.81 -7.05 5.37
CA ARG A 4 10.11 -6.08 6.21
C ARG A 4 9.87 -4.82 5.42
N ILE A 5 8.62 -4.38 5.42
CA ILE A 5 8.17 -3.14 4.81
C ILE A 5 7.74 -2.21 5.94
N ASP A 6 8.06 -0.93 5.85
CA ASP A 6 7.57 0.08 6.80
C ASP A 6 6.17 0.60 6.41
N SER A 7 5.64 1.55 7.18
CA SER A 7 4.32 2.14 6.92
C SER A 7 4.24 2.97 5.64
N ALA A 8 5.38 3.43 5.10
CA ALA A 8 5.44 4.16 3.84
C ALA A 8 5.51 3.22 2.62
N GLY A 9 5.63 1.91 2.86
CA GLY A 9 5.81 0.93 1.79
C GLY A 9 7.27 0.70 1.41
N GLU A 10 8.25 1.18 2.20
CA GLU A 10 9.66 1.04 1.88
C GLU A 10 10.24 -0.27 2.41
N LEU A 11 11.17 -0.86 1.65
CA LEU A 11 11.88 -2.08 2.05
C LEU A 11 12.97 -1.74 3.07
N VAL A 12 12.69 -2.00 4.34
CA VAL A 12 13.61 -1.68 5.46
C VAL A 12 14.37 -2.90 5.99
N GLY A 13 14.16 -4.08 5.41
CA GLY A 13 14.97 -5.25 5.75
C GLY A 13 14.66 -6.49 4.94
N LEU A 14 15.71 -7.26 4.69
CA LEU A 14 15.64 -8.58 4.06
C LEU A 14 16.45 -9.58 4.90
N LYS A 15 15.85 -10.73 5.22
CA LYS A 15 16.51 -11.80 5.99
C LYS A 15 16.42 -13.13 5.25
N PHE A 16 17.58 -13.74 5.06
CA PHE A 16 17.70 -15.14 4.63
C PHE A 16 17.60 -16.04 5.86
N ASN A 17 16.61 -16.94 5.88
CA ASN A 17 16.35 -17.78 7.06
C ASN A 17 17.18 -19.08 7.04
N THR A 18 17.75 -19.42 5.87
CA THR A 18 18.56 -20.62 5.63
C THR A 18 19.65 -20.27 4.62
N GLN A 19 20.59 -21.20 4.39
CA GLN A 19 21.65 -21.06 3.39
C GLN A 19 21.24 -21.51 1.97
N GLY A 20 20.02 -22.03 1.78
CA GLY A 20 19.59 -22.59 0.49
C GLY A 20 19.60 -21.60 -0.67
N TYR A 21 19.70 -20.29 -0.40
CA TYR A 21 19.89 -19.27 -1.44
C TYR A 21 21.23 -19.37 -2.17
N ARG A 22 22.23 -20.05 -1.59
CA ARG A 22 23.56 -20.23 -2.17
C ARG A 22 23.57 -21.23 -3.31
N ASP A 23 22.64 -22.19 -3.26
CA ASP A 23 22.53 -23.27 -4.25
C ASP A 23 21.53 -22.91 -5.37
N MET A 24 20.83 -21.78 -5.25
CA MET A 24 19.88 -21.29 -6.25
C MET A 24 20.61 -20.73 -7.47
N ALA A 25 20.03 -20.96 -8.65
CA ALA A 25 20.44 -20.23 -9.83
C ALA A 25 20.19 -18.72 -9.62
N PRO A 26 21.01 -17.81 -10.19
CA PRO A 26 20.85 -16.37 -10.00
C PRO A 26 19.45 -15.84 -10.35
N ALA A 27 18.84 -16.36 -11.41
CA ALA A 27 17.48 -15.99 -11.83
C ALA A 27 16.43 -16.45 -10.81
N GLU A 28 16.56 -17.68 -10.30
CA GLU A 28 15.66 -18.24 -9.29
C GLU A 28 15.71 -17.44 -7.99
N LEU A 29 16.92 -17.06 -7.56
CA LEU A 29 17.11 -16.22 -6.38
C LEU A 29 16.46 -14.84 -6.56
N SER A 30 16.64 -14.21 -7.72
CA SER A 30 16.00 -12.92 -8.02
C SER A 30 14.48 -13.02 -7.92
N THR A 31 13.88 -14.04 -8.55
CA THR A 31 12.44 -14.30 -8.47
C THR A 31 11.99 -14.51 -7.02
N ALA A 32 12.72 -15.32 -6.24
CA ALA A 32 12.39 -15.58 -4.84
C ALA A 32 12.42 -14.31 -3.98
N ILE A 33 13.38 -13.40 -4.21
CA ILE A 33 13.45 -12.10 -3.53
C ILE A 33 12.24 -11.25 -3.92
N MET A 34 11.96 -11.11 -5.21
CA MET A 34 10.84 -10.30 -5.71
C MET A 34 9.51 -10.81 -5.14
N ASP A 35 9.31 -12.13 -5.07
CA ASP A 35 8.11 -12.72 -4.49
C ASP A 35 7.96 -12.49 -3.00
N VAL A 36 9.06 -12.52 -2.24
CA VAL A 36 9.03 -12.20 -0.81
C VAL A 36 8.71 -10.72 -0.59
N VAL A 37 9.30 -9.82 -1.38
CA VAL A 37 9.03 -8.38 -1.28
C VAL A 37 7.58 -8.07 -1.66
N ARG A 38 7.08 -8.63 -2.76
CA ARG A 38 5.69 -8.47 -3.20
C ARG A 38 4.70 -8.91 -2.13
N ARG A 39 4.92 -10.08 -1.52
CA ARG A 39 4.08 -10.56 -0.41
C ARG A 39 4.15 -9.65 0.81
N ALA A 40 5.33 -9.17 1.17
CA ALA A 40 5.47 -8.27 2.31
C ALA A 40 4.74 -6.93 2.09
N ARG A 41 4.77 -6.39 0.87
CA ARG A 41 4.02 -5.19 0.48
C ARG A 41 2.51 -5.43 0.57
N ALA A 42 2.00 -6.57 0.09
CA ALA A 42 0.58 -6.92 0.17
C ALA A 42 0.11 -7.01 1.63
N VAL A 43 0.86 -7.71 2.48
CA VAL A 43 0.54 -7.81 3.93
C VAL A 43 0.55 -6.43 4.60
N MET A 44 1.46 -5.53 4.21
CA MET A 44 1.48 -4.18 4.76
C MET A 44 0.25 -3.37 4.30
N ALA A 45 -0.13 -3.46 3.03
CA ALA A 45 -1.33 -2.80 2.52
C ALA A 45 -2.61 -3.28 3.25
N GLU A 46 -2.72 -4.58 3.51
CA GLU A 46 -3.82 -5.16 4.30
C GLU A 46 -3.84 -4.62 5.74
N ARG A 47 -2.68 -4.51 6.38
CA ARG A 47 -2.56 -3.96 7.74
C ARG A 47 -2.93 -2.48 7.81
N VAL A 48 -2.49 -1.68 6.83
CA VAL A 48 -2.88 -0.27 6.74
C VAL A 48 -4.39 -0.18 6.54
N THR A 49 -4.95 -0.93 5.58
CA THR A 49 -6.40 -0.98 5.35
C THR A 49 -7.16 -1.32 6.63
N ALA A 50 -6.78 -2.39 7.33
CA ALA A 50 -7.41 -2.80 8.57
C ALA A 50 -7.31 -1.76 9.70
N ALA A 51 -6.20 -1.01 9.76
CA ALA A 51 -6.00 0.05 10.75
C ALA A 51 -6.87 1.29 10.47
N TYR A 52 -7.14 1.58 9.19
CA TYR A 52 -7.94 2.75 8.78
C TYR A 52 -9.44 2.43 8.60
N GLN A 53 -9.81 1.16 8.41
CA GLN A 53 -11.20 0.72 8.23
C GLN A 53 -12.17 1.25 9.31
N PRO A 54 -11.83 1.30 10.62
CA PRO A 54 -12.74 1.81 11.64
C PRO A 54 -13.02 3.31 11.55
N PHE A 55 -12.17 4.06 10.84
CA PHE A 55 -12.30 5.51 10.63
C PHE A 55 -12.86 5.85 9.24
N ALA A 56 -13.09 4.82 8.41
CA ALA A 56 -13.63 5.00 7.08
C ALA A 56 -15.10 5.44 7.17
N PRO A 57 -15.49 6.49 6.43
CA PRO A 57 -16.91 6.77 6.24
C PRO A 57 -17.62 5.56 5.61
N ASN A 58 -18.93 5.42 5.88
CA ASN A 58 -19.72 4.35 5.27
C ASN A 58 -19.65 4.44 3.74
N GLY A 59 -19.47 3.30 3.08
CA GLY A 59 -19.36 3.21 1.61
C GLY A 59 -17.94 3.33 1.04
N VAL A 60 -16.97 3.75 1.87
CA VAL A 60 -15.59 3.95 1.39
C VAL A 60 -14.78 2.66 1.40
N ASP A 61 -14.29 2.27 0.22
CA ASP A 61 -13.25 1.25 0.10
C ASP A 61 -11.87 1.86 0.40
N VAL A 62 -11.41 1.66 1.64
CA VAL A 62 -10.09 2.11 2.11
C VAL A 62 -8.96 1.49 1.28
N ALA A 63 -9.10 0.25 0.81
CA ALA A 63 -8.08 -0.39 0.00
C ALA A 63 -7.97 0.25 -1.39
N ALA A 64 -9.10 0.64 -1.99
CA ALA A 64 -9.13 1.42 -3.23
C ALA A 64 -8.56 2.83 -3.03
N ALA A 65 -8.89 3.49 -1.92
CA ALA A 65 -8.33 4.81 -1.56
C ALA A 65 -6.80 4.79 -1.46
N ILE A 66 -6.23 3.80 -0.76
CA ILE A 66 -4.78 3.65 -0.60
C ILE A 66 -4.07 3.37 -1.93
N LYS A 67 -4.72 2.64 -2.84
CA LYS A 67 -4.20 2.39 -4.19
C LYS A 67 -4.30 3.60 -5.12
N GLY A 68 -5.06 4.63 -4.73
CA GLY A 68 -5.36 5.77 -5.59
C GLY A 68 -6.43 5.48 -6.65
N ASP A 69 -7.13 4.35 -6.53
CA ASP A 69 -8.19 3.91 -7.45
C ASP A 69 -9.56 4.49 -7.07
N LEU A 70 -9.62 5.38 -6.08
CA LEU A 70 -10.83 6.00 -5.60
C LEU A 70 -11.16 7.25 -6.43
N ASP A 71 -12.38 7.31 -6.97
CA ASP A 71 -12.91 8.53 -7.58
C ASP A 71 -13.29 9.53 -6.48
N PRO A 72 -12.56 10.67 -6.35
CA PRO A 72 -12.87 11.66 -5.34
C PRO A 72 -14.28 12.22 -5.51
N ALA A 73 -14.74 12.44 -6.75
CA ALA A 73 -16.04 13.05 -7.00
C ALA A 73 -17.20 12.16 -6.52
N ALA A 74 -17.09 10.85 -6.78
CA ALA A 74 -18.04 9.86 -6.27
C ALA A 74 -18.05 9.80 -4.74
N LEU A 75 -16.88 9.85 -4.10
CA LEU A 75 -16.75 9.84 -2.64
C LEU A 75 -17.44 11.05 -1.98
N PHE A 76 -17.15 12.27 -2.46
CA PHE A 76 -17.75 13.48 -1.89
C PHE A 76 -19.28 13.49 -2.08
N ALA A 77 -19.77 12.99 -3.21
CA ALA A 77 -21.20 12.85 -3.46
C ALA A 77 -21.87 11.82 -2.52
N GLU A 78 -21.24 10.68 -2.26
CA GLU A 78 -21.76 9.66 -1.34
C GLU A 78 -21.82 10.15 0.12
N LEU A 79 -20.88 11.01 0.52
CA LEU A 79 -20.82 11.59 1.86
C LEU A 79 -21.65 12.86 2.03
N ASP A 80 -22.39 13.28 1.00
CA ASP A 80 -23.11 14.57 0.95
C ASP A 80 -22.20 15.76 1.33
N LEU A 81 -20.93 15.66 0.95
CA LEU A 81 -19.92 16.68 1.23
C LEU A 81 -19.75 17.59 0.01
N PRO A 82 -19.64 18.91 0.20
CA PRO A 82 -19.32 19.81 -0.90
C PRO A 82 -17.93 19.47 -1.45
N MET A 83 -17.81 19.43 -2.78
CA MET A 83 -16.51 19.27 -3.43
C MET A 83 -15.55 20.37 -2.95
N PRO A 84 -14.28 20.04 -2.63
CA PRO A 84 -13.28 21.05 -2.34
C PRO A 84 -13.17 21.98 -3.54
N SER A 85 -13.64 23.23 -3.39
CA SER A 85 -13.43 24.24 -4.42
C SER A 85 -11.95 24.61 -4.48
N ASP A 86 -11.38 24.77 -5.68
CA ASP A 86 -10.01 25.20 -5.96
C ASP A 86 -9.73 26.66 -5.54
N ARG A 87 -10.11 27.05 -4.31
CA ARG A 87 -9.84 28.37 -3.72
C ARG A 87 -8.48 28.34 -3.02
N GLY A 88 -7.43 28.33 -3.85
CA GLY A 88 -6.04 28.47 -3.38
C GLY A 88 -5.11 29.17 -4.35
N ARG A 89 -5.57 29.59 -5.54
CA ARG A 89 -4.77 30.37 -6.50
C ARG A 89 -5.24 31.82 -6.59
N GLU A 90 -5.22 32.53 -5.46
CA GLU A 90 -5.19 33.99 -5.48
C GLU A 90 -3.79 34.44 -5.06
N THR A 91 -2.92 34.58 -6.06
CA THR A 91 -1.73 35.44 -6.02
C THR A 91 -2.13 36.89 -5.90
N PRO A 92 -1.32 37.69 -5.21
CA PRO A 92 -0.75 38.87 -5.85
C PRO A 92 0.75 38.71 -6.14
#